data_AF-A0A914Z0D2-F1
#
_entry.id   AF-A0A914Z0D2-F1
#
_cell.length_a   1.000
_cell.length_b   1.000
_cell.length_c   1.000
_cell.angle_alpha   90.00
_cell.angle_beta   90.00
_cell.angle_gamma   90.00
#
_symmetry.space_group_name_H-M   'P 1'
#
loop_
_entity.id
_entity.type
_entity.pdbx_description
1 polymer ?
#
loop_
_entity_poly.entity_id
_entity_poly.type
_entity_poly.pdbx_seq_one_letter_code
_entity_poly.pdbx_strand_id
1 'polypeptide(L)'
;MLTNSLILWSNYHGRIQLDDWNTLKYSCCVLSDKDNCDWTPYLTSTNNIDYTGDNSTCGKILTPIINATGYFNIDPYNYYEDCYSGSHITYKKFGKPQRHFYQKWKQNRDAAAMVNTADLLNRNSTDNLMGYPCYQEDYVAKYFNDPAVQDAYNIDPAWRNAGLKFGDCNMDLYNNYHLTYDDMAPYFDIMIKNLTGFRILVYNGDVDTVCNFLGDAKFIDGVAKKHSFSATTPRQRWYFRSSVAGFYQRYLGGNNFQIDVLTVKGAGHMVPMDRPGPSVQMITNFILSEQPNYSYSQFIDPTIKPAPLISNSSNPSSVTTMGPSSVTSPSMSTSMSTSMEPMKTTPPASPVTTPPTIPTNSPITSSNTGTTISSTPPTSTIPTSTAHSILFSLPLLIFSFLLL
;
A
#
# COMPACT_ATOMS: atom_id res chain seq x y z
N MET A 1 -17.25 3.96 1.58
CA MET A 1 -16.84 3.28 0.34
C MET A 1 -15.80 4.11 -0.41
N LEU A 2 -14.70 3.48 -0.87
CA LEU A 2 -13.61 4.14 -1.60
C LEU A 2 -14.08 4.81 -2.91
N THR A 3 -15.07 4.23 -3.58
CA THR A 3 -15.65 4.78 -4.82
C THR A 3 -16.13 6.22 -4.63
N ASN A 4 -16.71 6.57 -3.47
CA ASN A 4 -17.19 7.93 -3.25
C ASN A 4 -16.06 8.96 -3.23
N SER A 5 -14.93 8.60 -2.60
CA SER A 5 -13.72 9.42 -2.64
C SER A 5 -13.07 9.46 -4.02
N LEU A 6 -13.15 8.38 -4.81
CA LEU A 6 -12.63 8.34 -6.17
C LEU A 6 -13.36 9.31 -7.10
N ILE A 7 -14.69 9.45 -7.00
CA ILE A 7 -15.43 10.42 -7.82
C ILE A 7 -15.00 11.86 -7.50
N LEU A 8 -14.84 12.16 -6.21
CA LEU A 8 -14.34 13.46 -5.77
C LEU A 8 -12.92 13.71 -6.26
N TRP A 9 -12.02 12.73 -6.06
CA TRP A 9 -10.66 12.77 -6.57
C TRP A 9 -10.67 13.05 -8.08
N SER A 10 -11.48 12.30 -8.83
CA SER A 10 -11.60 12.39 -10.29
C SER A 10 -12.00 13.78 -10.76
N ASN A 11 -12.96 14.43 -10.11
CA ASN A 11 -13.34 15.80 -10.43
C ASN A 11 -12.14 16.77 -10.30
N TYR A 12 -11.40 16.70 -9.19
CA TYR A 12 -10.28 17.60 -8.93
C TYR A 12 -8.99 17.27 -9.69
N HIS A 13 -8.96 16.12 -10.38
CA HIS A 13 -7.83 15.68 -11.19
C HIS A 13 -8.18 15.69 -12.70
N GLY A 14 -9.27 16.35 -13.08
CA GLY A 14 -9.63 16.60 -14.48
C GLY A 14 -10.18 15.38 -15.24
N ARG A 15 -10.71 14.37 -14.53
CA ARG A 15 -11.31 13.17 -15.14
C ARG A 15 -12.79 13.30 -15.47
N ILE A 16 -13.45 14.34 -14.97
CA ILE A 16 -14.90 14.55 -15.17
C ILE A 16 -15.08 15.83 -15.97
N GLN A 17 -15.84 15.76 -17.07
CA GLN A 17 -16.19 16.95 -17.82
C GLN A 17 -17.06 17.88 -16.98
N LEU A 18 -16.99 19.19 -17.23
CA LEU A 18 -17.72 20.17 -16.44
C LEU A 18 -19.25 19.92 -16.47
N ASP A 19 -19.77 19.53 -17.64
CA ASP A 19 -21.20 19.25 -17.81
C ASP A 19 -21.61 17.98 -17.05
N ASP A 20 -20.82 16.90 -17.16
CA ASP A 20 -21.02 15.67 -16.39
C ASP A 20 -20.97 15.94 -14.88
N TRP A 21 -20.01 16.74 -14.42
CA TRP A 21 -19.90 17.12 -13.01
C TRP A 21 -21.10 17.96 -12.55
N ASN A 22 -21.62 18.85 -13.41
CA ASN A 22 -22.84 19.59 -13.11
C ASN A 22 -24.05 18.65 -13.00
N THR A 23 -24.20 17.69 -13.92
CA THR A 23 -25.24 16.66 -13.82
C THR A 23 -25.11 15.85 -12.53
N LEU A 24 -23.90 15.41 -12.16
CA LEU A 24 -23.68 14.70 -10.90
C LEU A 24 -24.08 15.55 -9.68
N LYS A 25 -23.70 16.83 -9.64
CA LYS A 25 -24.03 17.72 -8.51
C LYS A 25 -25.52 18.02 -8.39
N TYR A 26 -26.22 18.25 -9.49
CA TYR A 26 -27.59 18.79 -9.46
C TYR A 26 -28.68 17.75 -9.69
N SER A 27 -28.35 16.64 -10.36
CA SER A 27 -29.31 15.58 -10.68
C SER A 27 -29.08 14.29 -9.89
N CYS A 28 -27.86 14.07 -9.38
CA CYS A 28 -27.49 12.82 -8.73
C CYS A 28 -27.17 12.96 -7.23
N CYS A 29 -26.91 14.18 -6.74
CA CYS A 29 -26.60 14.40 -5.33
C CYS A 29 -27.47 15.48 -4.68
N VAL A 30 -28.26 15.08 -3.70
CA VAL A 30 -29.20 15.95 -2.97
C VAL A 30 -28.56 16.81 -1.88
N LEU A 31 -27.33 16.51 -1.47
CA LEU A 31 -26.64 17.22 -0.40
C LEU A 31 -26.12 18.58 -0.88
N SER A 32 -26.12 19.60 -0.02
CA SER A 32 -25.50 20.90 -0.32
C SER A 32 -23.98 20.77 -0.43
N ASP A 33 -23.38 20.03 0.49
CA ASP A 33 -21.96 19.66 0.47
C ASP A 33 -21.73 18.47 -0.47
N LYS A 34 -21.08 18.76 -1.60
CA LYS A 34 -20.85 17.76 -2.65
C LYS A 34 -19.70 16.80 -2.33
N ASP A 35 -18.88 17.13 -1.34
CA ASP A 35 -17.78 16.26 -0.91
C ASP A 35 -18.29 15.04 -0.14
N ASN A 36 -19.55 15.08 0.31
CA ASN A 36 -20.21 14.04 1.10
C ASN A 36 -21.31 13.29 0.35
N CYS A 37 -21.42 13.48 -0.98
CA CYS A 37 -22.36 12.72 -1.81
C CYS A 37 -22.07 11.21 -1.74
N ASP A 38 -23.15 10.42 -1.63
CA ASP A 38 -23.09 8.98 -1.76
C ASP A 38 -23.49 8.57 -3.18
N TRP A 39 -22.56 7.94 -3.89
CA TRP A 39 -22.75 7.50 -5.27
C TRP A 39 -23.16 6.03 -5.37
N THR A 40 -23.06 5.29 -4.25
CA THR A 40 -23.40 3.85 -4.16
C THR A 40 -24.77 3.49 -4.74
N PRO A 41 -25.85 4.30 -4.57
CA PRO A 41 -27.15 3.98 -5.15
C PRO A 41 -27.19 3.88 -6.69
N TYR A 42 -26.18 4.43 -7.38
CA TYR A 42 -26.05 4.40 -8.84
C TYR A 42 -25.06 3.34 -9.32
N LEU A 43 -24.58 2.48 -8.43
CA LEU A 43 -23.60 1.44 -8.72
C LEU A 43 -24.22 0.05 -8.53
N THR A 44 -23.72 -0.89 -9.31
CA THR A 44 -24.07 -2.31 -9.26
C THR A 44 -22.80 -3.14 -9.21
N SER A 45 -22.85 -4.29 -8.54
CA SER A 45 -21.73 -5.22 -8.46
C SER A 45 -22.26 -6.66 -8.44
N THR A 46 -21.47 -7.59 -8.97
CA THR A 46 -21.76 -9.03 -8.93
C THR A 46 -21.03 -9.75 -7.79
N ASN A 47 -19.91 -9.21 -7.32
CA ASN A 47 -19.03 -9.81 -6.31
C ASN A 47 -18.75 -8.89 -5.10
N ASN A 48 -19.32 -7.68 -5.07
CA ASN A 48 -19.06 -6.61 -4.10
C ASN A 48 -17.60 -6.12 -4.08
N ILE A 49 -16.83 -6.42 -5.13
CA ILE A 49 -15.45 -5.96 -5.34
C ILE A 49 -15.44 -5.01 -6.53
N ASP A 50 -15.93 -5.50 -7.67
CA ASP A 50 -16.01 -4.78 -8.92
C ASP A 50 -17.36 -4.08 -9.06
N TYR A 51 -17.33 -2.75 -9.18
CA TYR A 51 -18.53 -1.95 -9.37
C TYR A 51 -18.60 -1.39 -10.79
N THR A 52 -19.80 -1.40 -11.35
CA THR A 52 -20.15 -0.69 -12.58
C THR A 52 -21.33 0.24 -12.30
N GLY A 53 -21.48 1.32 -13.06
CA GLY A 53 -22.66 2.16 -12.95
C GLY A 53 -23.92 1.45 -13.45
N ASP A 54 -25.06 1.79 -12.87
CA ASP A 54 -26.37 1.34 -13.32
C ASP A 54 -26.80 2.03 -14.64
N ASN A 55 -28.01 1.71 -15.11
CA ASN A 55 -28.54 2.27 -16.36
C ASN A 55 -29.07 3.71 -16.24
N SER A 56 -29.01 4.31 -15.05
CA SER A 56 -29.42 5.70 -14.84
C SER A 56 -28.44 6.67 -15.52
N THR A 57 -28.84 7.94 -15.65
CA THR A 57 -27.92 8.99 -16.13
C THR A 57 -26.68 9.09 -15.25
N CYS A 58 -26.84 8.94 -13.93
CA CYS A 58 -25.75 9.00 -12.97
C CYS A 58 -24.81 7.81 -13.13
N GLY A 59 -25.34 6.58 -13.18
CA GLY A 59 -24.53 5.37 -13.39
C GLY A 59 -23.74 5.41 -14.70
N LYS A 60 -24.34 5.91 -15.79
CA LYS A 60 -23.66 6.08 -17.08
C LYS A 60 -22.48 7.06 -17.02
N ILE A 61 -22.60 8.14 -16.25
CA ILE A 61 -21.48 9.09 -16.03
C ILE A 61 -20.41 8.45 -15.15
N LEU A 62 -20.79 7.70 -14.11
CA LEU A 62 -19.87 7.09 -13.16
C LEU A 62 -19.07 5.92 -13.74
N THR A 63 -19.65 5.14 -14.66
CA THR A 63 -19.04 3.94 -15.26
C THR A 63 -17.63 4.16 -15.84
N PRO A 64 -17.39 5.13 -16.74
CA PRO A 64 -16.05 5.37 -17.26
C PRO A 64 -15.08 5.94 -16.20
N ILE A 65 -15.60 6.58 -15.15
CA ILE A 65 -14.78 7.10 -14.05
C ILE A 65 -14.24 5.95 -13.21
N ILE A 66 -15.09 4.99 -12.83
CA ILE A 66 -14.68 3.84 -12.00
C ILE A 66 -13.89 2.78 -12.78
N ASN A 67 -14.13 2.65 -14.10
CA ASN A 67 -13.38 1.74 -14.98
C ASN A 67 -12.50 2.52 -15.97
N ALA A 68 -11.60 3.37 -15.46
CA ALA A 68 -10.78 4.21 -16.32
C ALA A 68 -9.82 3.42 -17.23
N THR A 69 -9.34 2.25 -16.80
CA THR A 69 -8.49 1.38 -17.61
C THR A 69 -9.20 0.96 -18.90
N GLY A 70 -10.44 0.48 -18.81
CA GLY A 70 -11.19 -0.01 -19.95
C GLY A 70 -11.64 1.07 -20.93
N TYR A 71 -11.86 2.30 -20.45
CA TYR A 71 -12.39 3.40 -21.26
C TYR A 71 -11.32 4.36 -21.77
N PHE A 72 -10.29 4.62 -20.98
CA PHE A 72 -9.31 5.66 -21.24
C PHE A 72 -7.87 5.15 -21.33
N ASN A 73 -7.62 3.85 -21.09
CA ASN A 73 -6.28 3.27 -21.01
C ASN A 73 -5.39 4.04 -20.01
N ILE A 74 -5.99 4.40 -18.88
CA ILE A 74 -5.33 5.06 -17.75
C ILE A 74 -5.01 3.99 -16.72
N ASP A 75 -3.79 4.00 -16.20
CA ASP A 75 -3.38 3.10 -15.14
C ASP A 75 -4.09 3.47 -13.82
N PRO A 76 -4.88 2.56 -13.21
CA PRO A 76 -5.61 2.88 -12.00
C PRO A 76 -4.70 2.90 -10.76
N TYR A 77 -3.56 2.22 -10.80
CA TYR A 77 -2.61 2.13 -9.70
C TYR A 77 -1.69 3.34 -9.66
N ASN A 78 -1.34 3.93 -10.80
CA ASN A 78 -0.59 5.18 -10.86
C ASN A 78 -1.08 6.07 -11.99
N TYR A 79 -1.98 7.00 -11.67
CA TYR A 79 -2.72 7.78 -12.68
C TYR A 79 -1.86 8.59 -13.65
N TYR A 80 -0.68 9.04 -13.21
CA TYR A 80 0.21 9.89 -14.02
C TYR A 80 1.33 9.11 -14.70
N GLU A 81 1.34 7.79 -14.57
CA GLU A 81 2.34 6.93 -15.17
C GLU A 81 1.92 6.47 -16.57
N ASP A 82 2.84 6.58 -17.51
CA ASP A 82 2.72 5.94 -18.81
C ASP A 82 3.07 4.47 -18.64
N CYS A 83 2.06 3.66 -18.34
CA CYS A 83 2.24 2.23 -18.29
C CYS A 83 2.45 1.67 -19.72
N TYR A 84 3.71 1.41 -20.09
CA TYR A 84 4.07 0.78 -21.36
C TYR A 84 3.69 -0.70 -21.34
N SER A 85 2.54 -1.06 -21.94
CA SER A 85 2.36 -2.44 -22.37
C SER A 85 3.47 -2.78 -23.38
N GLY A 86 4.03 -3.99 -23.37
CA GLY A 86 5.14 -4.39 -24.27
C GLY A 86 4.88 -4.12 -25.77
N SER A 87 3.63 -3.84 -26.15
CA SER A 87 3.21 -3.38 -27.48
C SER A 87 3.55 -1.91 -27.82
N HIS A 88 3.89 -1.07 -26.84
CA HIS A 88 4.32 0.32 -27.06
C HIS A 88 5.83 0.46 -27.23
N ILE A 89 6.61 -0.51 -26.76
CA ILE A 89 8.05 -0.64 -27.08
C ILE A 89 8.23 -1.11 -28.53
N THR A 90 7.21 -1.74 -29.14
CA THR A 90 7.13 -1.80 -30.59
C THR A 90 6.75 -0.44 -31.16
N TYR A 91 7.73 0.26 -31.74
CA TYR A 91 7.49 1.33 -32.70
C TYR A 91 6.40 0.89 -33.68
N LYS A 92 5.19 1.44 -33.55
CA LYS A 92 4.14 1.34 -34.58
C LYS A 92 4.68 2.07 -35.80
N LYS A 93 5.30 1.34 -36.73
CA LYS A 93 5.43 1.83 -38.10
C LYS A 93 4.01 1.83 -38.69
N PHE A 94 3.50 3.02 -38.98
CA PHE A 94 2.40 3.18 -39.92
C PHE A 94 2.67 2.34 -41.19
N GLY A 95 1.76 1.43 -41.52
CA GLY A 95 1.80 0.68 -42.79
C GLY A 95 1.87 -0.85 -42.63
N LYS A 96 1.08 -1.54 -43.46
CA LYS A 96 0.65 -2.95 -43.41
C LYS A 96 1.74 -3.99 -43.11
N PRO A 97 1.39 -5.11 -42.43
CA PRO A 97 2.35 -6.07 -41.89
C PRO A 97 2.94 -6.96 -42.98
N GLN A 98 4.25 -6.84 -43.20
CA GLN A 98 5.04 -7.87 -43.89
C GLN A 98 5.44 -8.92 -42.85
N ARG A 99 4.99 -10.16 -43.04
CA ARG A 99 5.24 -11.36 -42.21
C ARG A 99 6.73 -11.68 -41.93
N HIS A 100 7.67 -10.91 -42.47
CA HIS A 100 9.10 -11.07 -42.25
C HIS A 100 9.67 -10.36 -41.00
N PHE A 101 8.89 -9.54 -40.29
CA PHE A 101 9.39 -8.84 -39.08
C PHE A 101 9.20 -9.59 -37.75
N TYR A 102 8.40 -10.67 -37.72
CA TYR A 102 8.24 -11.50 -36.52
C TYR A 102 9.51 -12.30 -36.18
N GLN A 103 10.36 -12.57 -37.19
CA GLN A 103 11.65 -13.25 -37.00
C GLN A 103 12.72 -12.34 -36.39
N LYS A 104 12.60 -11.01 -36.54
CA LYS A 104 13.57 -10.05 -35.99
C LYS A 104 13.40 -9.82 -34.48
N TRP A 105 12.22 -10.09 -33.93
CA TRP A 105 11.97 -10.06 -32.49
C TRP A 105 12.60 -11.25 -31.75
N LYS A 106 12.74 -12.40 -32.43
CA LYS A 106 13.48 -13.55 -31.90
C LYS A 106 14.97 -13.25 -31.72
N GLN A 107 15.54 -12.36 -32.54
CA GLN A 107 16.94 -11.93 -32.46
C GLN A 107 17.19 -10.87 -31.37
N ASN A 108 16.22 -9.98 -31.06
CA ASN A 108 16.34 -9.09 -29.89
C ASN A 108 16.16 -9.84 -28.56
N ARG A 109 15.62 -11.06 -28.61
CA ARG A 109 15.59 -12.01 -27.48
C ARG A 109 16.96 -12.64 -27.19
N ASP A 110 17.97 -12.39 -28.04
CA ASP A 110 19.38 -12.53 -27.68
C ASP A 110 19.83 -11.36 -26.78
N ALA A 111 18.91 -10.75 -26.02
CA ALA A 111 19.16 -10.02 -24.78
C ALA A 111 19.96 -10.83 -23.73
N ALA A 112 20.21 -12.12 -23.98
CA ALA A 112 21.27 -12.87 -23.30
C ALA A 112 22.70 -12.33 -23.61
N ALA A 113 22.87 -11.53 -24.66
CA ALA A 113 24.14 -10.92 -25.06
C ALA A 113 24.26 -9.42 -24.69
N MET A 114 23.22 -8.80 -24.14
CA MET A 114 23.32 -7.42 -23.65
C MET A 114 23.89 -7.44 -22.22
N VAL A 115 25.18 -7.13 -22.13
CA VAL A 115 25.95 -7.09 -20.87
C VAL A 115 25.47 -5.97 -19.93
N ASN A 116 24.69 -4.99 -20.43
CA ASN A 116 24.27 -3.82 -19.67
C ASN A 116 22.76 -3.54 -19.77
N THR A 117 22.06 -3.69 -18.65
CA THR A 117 20.63 -3.36 -18.51
C THR A 117 20.34 -1.86 -18.62
N ALA A 118 21.34 -0.98 -18.52
CA ALA A 118 21.19 0.46 -18.68
C ALA A 118 20.80 0.88 -20.10
N ASP A 119 21.12 0.06 -21.11
CA ASP A 119 20.76 0.33 -22.52
C ASP A 119 19.28 0.07 -22.82
N LEU A 120 18.57 -0.60 -21.89
CA LEU A 120 17.12 -0.88 -21.98
C LEU A 120 16.26 0.21 -21.33
N LEU A 121 16.87 1.23 -20.72
CA LEU A 121 16.15 2.30 -20.02
C LEU A 121 15.52 3.26 -21.04
N ASN A 122 14.20 3.32 -21.08
CA ASN A 122 13.46 4.38 -21.76
C ASN A 122 13.41 5.62 -20.85
N ARG A 123 14.34 6.55 -21.09
CA ARG A 123 14.42 7.83 -20.36
C ARG A 123 13.24 8.78 -20.61
N ASN A 124 12.40 8.49 -21.61
CA ASN A 124 11.16 9.23 -21.86
C ASN A 124 9.97 8.62 -21.10
N SER A 125 10.16 7.52 -20.38
CA SER A 125 9.13 7.00 -19.51
C SER A 125 8.88 7.95 -18.33
N THR A 126 7.60 8.09 -17.99
CA THR A 126 7.15 8.76 -16.76
C THR A 126 7.11 7.80 -15.56
N ASP A 127 7.29 6.49 -15.79
CA ASP A 127 7.39 5.48 -14.74
C ASP A 127 8.73 5.55 -13.98
N ASN A 128 8.69 5.10 -12.73
CA ASN A 128 9.81 4.95 -11.82
C ASN A 128 10.77 3.80 -12.20
N LEU A 129 10.35 2.92 -13.11
CA LEU A 129 11.15 1.81 -13.63
C LEU A 129 11.99 2.22 -14.85
N MET A 130 11.88 3.45 -15.36
CA MET A 130 12.52 3.90 -16.59
C MET A 130 12.12 3.07 -17.83
N GLY A 131 10.84 2.72 -17.93
CA GLY A 131 10.21 2.09 -19.09
C GLY A 131 10.46 0.60 -19.27
N TYR A 132 10.73 -0.11 -18.18
CA TYR A 132 10.36 -1.52 -18.13
C TYR A 132 8.84 -1.66 -18.21
N PRO A 133 8.31 -2.83 -18.66
CA PRO A 133 6.89 -3.12 -18.55
C PRO A 133 6.40 -2.89 -17.12
N CYS A 134 5.26 -2.23 -17.00
CA CYS A 134 4.67 -1.84 -15.71
C CYS A 134 4.59 -3.05 -14.79
N TYR A 135 5.00 -2.84 -13.53
CA TYR A 135 4.92 -3.83 -12.44
C TYR A 135 5.75 -5.11 -12.61
N GLN A 136 6.33 -5.34 -13.80
CA GLN A 136 7.26 -6.42 -14.11
C GLN A 136 6.75 -7.84 -13.83
N GLU A 137 5.43 -8.05 -13.84
CA GLU A 137 4.78 -9.33 -13.48
C GLU A 137 5.36 -10.52 -14.28
N ASP A 138 5.56 -10.37 -15.60
CA ASP A 138 6.16 -11.39 -16.46
C ASP A 138 7.57 -11.81 -16.00
N TYR A 139 8.37 -10.85 -15.52
CA TYR A 139 9.74 -11.11 -15.04
C TYR A 139 9.73 -11.77 -13.67
N VAL A 140 8.84 -11.33 -12.79
CA VAL A 140 8.61 -11.96 -11.48
C VAL A 140 8.18 -13.41 -11.68
N ALA A 141 7.19 -13.64 -12.54
CA ALA A 141 6.73 -14.98 -12.88
C ALA A 141 7.83 -15.83 -13.50
N LYS A 142 8.63 -15.28 -14.42
CA LYS A 142 9.78 -15.99 -15.01
C LYS A 142 10.82 -16.39 -13.97
N TYR A 143 11.15 -15.50 -13.03
CA TYR A 143 12.12 -15.76 -11.97
C TYR A 143 11.63 -16.85 -11.01
N PHE A 144 10.42 -16.73 -10.48
CA PHE A 144 9.88 -17.70 -9.51
C PHE A 144 9.47 -19.04 -10.13
N ASN A 145 9.33 -19.12 -11.45
CA ASN A 145 9.12 -20.39 -12.17
C ASN A 145 10.42 -21.04 -12.68
N ASP A 146 11.58 -20.45 -12.42
CA ASP A 146 12.87 -21.09 -12.70
C ASP A 146 13.08 -22.27 -11.72
N PRO A 147 13.39 -23.50 -12.21
CA PRO A 147 13.59 -24.64 -11.33
C PRO A 147 14.67 -24.45 -10.27
N ALA A 148 15.77 -23.76 -10.58
CA ALA A 148 16.86 -23.51 -9.63
C ALA A 148 16.42 -22.54 -8.53
N VAL A 149 15.60 -21.53 -8.88
CA VAL A 149 14.98 -20.63 -7.89
C VAL A 149 14.00 -21.42 -7.02
N GLN A 150 13.16 -22.27 -7.61
CA GLN A 150 12.23 -23.12 -6.86
C GLN A 150 12.95 -24.09 -5.91
N ASP A 151 14.06 -24.68 -6.34
CA ASP A 151 14.90 -25.52 -5.48
C ASP A 151 15.51 -24.70 -4.33
N ALA A 152 15.98 -23.47 -4.58
CA ALA A 152 16.52 -22.58 -3.56
C ALA A 152 15.46 -22.16 -2.51
N TYR A 153 14.20 -22.00 -2.93
CA TYR A 153 13.06 -21.75 -2.04
C TYR A 153 12.45 -23.03 -1.44
N ASN A 154 12.99 -24.21 -1.76
CA ASN A 154 12.49 -25.52 -1.32
C ASN A 154 11.02 -25.77 -1.71
N ILE A 155 10.62 -25.37 -2.91
CA ILE A 155 9.27 -25.63 -3.42
C ILE A 155 9.07 -27.13 -3.58
N ASP A 156 7.96 -27.63 -3.04
CA ASP A 156 7.61 -29.05 -3.01
C ASP A 156 7.69 -29.67 -4.42
N PRO A 157 8.49 -30.73 -4.64
CA PRO A 157 8.52 -31.47 -5.89
C PRO A 157 7.13 -31.93 -6.36
N ALA A 158 6.21 -32.28 -5.46
CA ALA A 158 4.84 -32.66 -5.81
C ALA A 158 4.08 -31.51 -6.47
N TRP A 159 4.22 -30.28 -5.95
CA TRP A 159 3.62 -29.09 -6.54
C TRP A 159 4.17 -28.82 -7.94
N ARG A 160 5.49 -29.00 -8.14
CA ARG A 160 6.14 -28.86 -9.45
C ARG A 160 5.69 -29.93 -10.44
N ASN A 161 5.61 -31.17 -9.99
CA ASN A 161 5.18 -32.31 -10.81
C ASN A 161 3.71 -32.22 -11.21
N ALA A 162 2.88 -31.52 -10.43
CA ALA A 162 1.50 -31.20 -10.79
C ALA A 162 1.40 -30.15 -11.91
N GLY A 163 2.52 -29.60 -12.39
CA GLY A 163 2.54 -28.62 -13.48
C GLY A 163 2.10 -27.21 -13.05
N LEU A 164 1.95 -26.98 -11.75
CA LEU A 164 1.56 -25.68 -11.20
C LEU A 164 2.66 -24.64 -11.43
N LYS A 165 2.24 -23.38 -11.56
CA LYS A 165 3.12 -22.24 -11.81
C LYS A 165 2.82 -21.13 -10.85
N PHE A 166 3.87 -20.39 -10.50
CA PHE A 166 3.75 -19.15 -9.77
C PHE A 166 3.05 -18.15 -10.70
N GLY A 167 1.99 -17.55 -10.19
CA GLY A 167 1.40 -16.30 -10.66
C GLY A 167 1.35 -15.35 -9.47
N ASP A 168 1.51 -14.07 -9.75
CA ASP A 168 1.37 -12.98 -8.78
C ASP A 168 -0.08 -12.88 -8.25
N CYS A 169 -1.06 -13.14 -9.13
CA CYS A 169 -2.48 -13.20 -8.79
C CYS A 169 -3.10 -14.56 -9.16
N ASN A 170 -4.01 -15.07 -8.33
CA ASN A 170 -4.82 -16.25 -8.64
C ASN A 170 -6.24 -15.80 -9.04
N MET A 171 -6.50 -15.75 -10.35
CA MET A 171 -7.78 -15.26 -10.87
C MET A 171 -8.96 -16.16 -10.55
N ASP A 172 -8.76 -17.48 -10.41
CA ASP A 172 -9.82 -18.38 -9.97
C ASP A 172 -10.22 -18.08 -8.54
N LEU A 173 -9.25 -17.82 -7.66
CA LEU A 173 -9.54 -17.39 -6.30
C LEU A 173 -10.27 -16.05 -6.28
N TYR A 174 -9.78 -15.06 -7.04
CA TYR A 174 -10.40 -13.73 -7.16
C TYR A 174 -11.86 -13.82 -7.61
N ASN A 175 -12.13 -14.53 -8.71
CA ASN A 175 -13.47 -14.64 -9.30
C ASN A 175 -14.46 -15.37 -8.40
N ASN A 176 -13.98 -16.23 -7.50
CA ASN A 176 -14.80 -17.00 -6.56
C ASN A 176 -14.79 -16.41 -5.13
N TYR A 177 -14.06 -15.32 -4.89
CA TYR A 177 -14.03 -14.70 -3.58
C TYR A 177 -15.31 -13.89 -3.35
N HIS A 178 -15.87 -14.00 -2.16
CA HIS A 178 -17.01 -13.21 -1.72
C HIS A 178 -16.59 -12.31 -0.57
N LEU A 179 -16.67 -11.00 -0.78
CA LEU A 179 -16.32 -10.03 0.25
C LEU A 179 -17.16 -10.24 1.51
N THR A 180 -16.50 -10.47 2.64
CA THR A 180 -17.15 -10.73 3.93
C THR A 180 -17.34 -9.48 4.79
N TYR A 181 -16.53 -8.45 4.55
CA TYR A 181 -16.53 -7.19 5.31
C TYR A 181 -16.44 -6.01 4.35
N ASP A 182 -17.41 -5.11 4.43
CA ASP A 182 -17.52 -3.87 3.67
C ASP A 182 -16.92 -2.66 4.42
N ASP A 183 -16.69 -2.81 5.73
CA ASP A 183 -16.13 -1.78 6.60
C ASP A 183 -15.15 -2.38 7.64
N MET A 184 -14.01 -1.72 7.83
CA MET A 184 -13.00 -2.08 8.82
C MET A 184 -13.18 -1.37 10.17
N ALA A 185 -14.09 -0.39 10.28
CA ALA A 185 -14.32 0.35 11.52
C ALA A 185 -14.58 -0.54 12.76
N PRO A 186 -15.34 -1.65 12.68
CA PRO A 186 -15.54 -2.55 13.82
C PRO A 186 -14.22 -3.17 14.34
N TYR A 187 -13.25 -3.42 13.47
CA TYR A 187 -11.94 -3.93 13.87
C TYR A 187 -11.08 -2.86 14.53
N PHE A 188 -11.16 -1.61 14.04
CA PHE A 188 -10.56 -0.47 14.74
C PHE A 188 -11.18 -0.30 16.14
N ASP A 189 -12.50 -0.46 16.30
CA ASP A 189 -13.15 -0.41 17.61
C ASP A 189 -12.59 -1.48 18.56
N ILE A 190 -12.44 -2.72 18.06
CA ILE A 190 -11.89 -3.84 18.84
C ILE A 190 -10.44 -3.55 19.24
N MET A 191 -9.60 -3.08 18.32
CA MET A 191 -8.20 -2.76 18.61
C MET A 191 -8.08 -1.62 19.62
N ILE A 192 -8.81 -0.52 19.43
CA ILE A 192 -8.78 0.66 20.30
C ILE A 192 -9.26 0.31 21.72
N LYS A 193 -10.29 -0.54 21.83
CA LYS A 193 -10.84 -0.96 23.13
C LYS A 193 -9.89 -1.88 23.91
N ASN A 194 -9.18 -2.78 23.22
CA ASN A 194 -8.48 -3.88 23.87
C ASN A 194 -6.95 -3.73 23.92
N LEU A 195 -6.36 -2.80 23.15
CA LEU A 195 -4.91 -2.64 23.07
C LEU A 195 -4.47 -1.32 23.74
N THR A 196 -3.32 -1.38 24.40
CA THR A 196 -2.66 -0.23 25.06
C THR A 196 -1.29 -0.02 24.43
N GLY A 197 -0.93 1.22 24.13
CA GLY A 197 0.36 1.57 23.51
C GLY A 197 0.50 1.10 22.05
N PHE A 198 -0.61 0.76 21.39
CA PHE A 198 -0.60 0.27 20.03
C PHE A 198 -0.53 1.42 19.02
N ARG A 199 0.24 1.24 17.96
CA ARG A 199 0.33 2.23 16.87
C ARG A 199 -0.04 1.61 15.54
N ILE A 200 -0.82 2.36 14.77
CA ILE A 200 -1.22 2.03 13.40
C ILE A 200 -0.65 3.08 12.46
N LEU A 201 -0.03 2.65 11.37
CA LEU A 201 0.27 3.48 10.21
C LEU A 201 -0.66 3.10 9.06
N VAL A 202 -1.40 4.07 8.53
CA VAL A 202 -2.10 3.98 7.26
C VAL A 202 -1.40 4.89 6.27
N TYR A 203 -0.92 4.36 5.15
CA TYR A 203 -0.25 5.18 4.14
C TYR A 203 -0.76 4.90 2.73
N ASN A 204 -0.77 5.94 1.91
CA ASN A 204 -1.24 5.88 0.54
C ASN A 204 -0.31 6.68 -0.38
N GLY A 205 -0.19 6.22 -1.63
CA GLY A 205 0.23 7.09 -2.71
C GLY A 205 -0.88 8.08 -3.04
N ASP A 206 -0.54 9.36 -3.25
CA ASP A 206 -1.55 10.39 -3.52
C ASP A 206 -2.07 10.40 -4.97
N VAL A 207 -1.55 9.53 -5.83
CA VAL A 207 -1.99 9.36 -7.23
C VAL A 207 -2.59 7.98 -7.52
N ASP A 208 -2.79 7.15 -6.49
CA ASP A 208 -3.55 5.91 -6.55
C ASP A 208 -5.05 6.20 -6.68
N THR A 209 -5.72 5.48 -7.57
CA THR A 209 -7.16 5.61 -7.81
C THR A 209 -7.96 4.36 -7.43
N VAL A 210 -7.28 3.26 -7.09
CA VAL A 210 -7.89 2.04 -6.52
C VAL A 210 -8.18 2.25 -5.04
N CYS A 211 -7.14 2.53 -4.24
CA CYS A 211 -7.22 2.79 -2.79
C CYS A 211 -6.76 4.22 -2.47
N ASN A 212 -7.50 5.19 -3.03
CA ASN A 212 -7.11 6.59 -2.99
C ASN A 212 -7.00 7.16 -1.56
N PHE A 213 -6.01 8.03 -1.35
CA PHE A 213 -5.70 8.61 -0.05
C PHE A 213 -6.83 9.40 0.62
N LEU A 214 -7.80 9.93 -0.16
CA LEU A 214 -8.91 10.70 0.40
C LEU A 214 -9.88 9.78 1.14
N GLY A 215 -10.14 8.60 0.59
CA GLY A 215 -11.01 7.59 1.21
C GLY A 215 -10.47 7.14 2.56
N ASP A 216 -9.20 6.77 2.60
CA ASP A 216 -8.55 6.28 3.83
C ASP A 216 -8.38 7.39 4.87
N ALA A 217 -8.06 8.62 4.44
CA ALA A 217 -8.03 9.76 5.35
C ALA A 217 -9.40 10.06 5.96
N LYS A 218 -10.48 10.01 5.17
CA LYS A 218 -11.86 10.18 5.69
C LYS A 218 -12.26 9.05 6.62
N PHE A 219 -11.89 7.80 6.29
CA PHE A 219 -12.16 6.64 7.14
C PHE A 219 -11.51 6.79 8.53
N ILE A 220 -10.22 7.11 8.58
CA ILE A 220 -9.52 7.28 9.86
C ILE A 220 -9.98 8.52 10.62
N ASP A 221 -10.32 9.61 9.93
CA ASP A 221 -10.94 10.77 10.58
C ASP A 221 -12.27 10.41 11.26
N GLY A 222 -13.09 9.56 10.64
CA GLY A 222 -14.30 9.00 11.22
C GLY A 222 -14.04 8.16 12.47
N VAL A 223 -13.06 7.25 12.41
CA VAL A 223 -12.61 6.43 13.55
C VAL A 223 -12.13 7.34 14.70
N ALA A 224 -11.28 8.31 14.39
CA ALA A 224 -10.73 9.23 15.39
C ALA A 224 -11.82 10.06 16.07
N LYS A 225 -12.78 10.60 15.32
CA LYS A 225 -13.93 11.35 15.86
C LYS A 225 -14.79 10.48 16.77
N LYS A 226 -15.11 9.26 16.34
CA LYS A 226 -15.91 8.30 17.13
C LYS A 226 -15.28 8.00 18.48
N HIS A 227 -13.96 7.89 18.53
CA HIS A 227 -13.21 7.57 19.76
C HIS A 227 -12.63 8.80 20.48
N SER A 228 -13.01 10.01 20.08
CA SER A 228 -12.53 11.28 20.68
C SER A 228 -10.99 11.42 20.69
N PHE A 229 -10.33 10.94 19.64
CA PHE A 229 -8.88 11.08 19.50
C PHE A 229 -8.50 12.52 19.20
N SER A 230 -7.37 12.96 19.76
CA SER A 230 -6.78 14.28 19.50
C SER A 230 -5.88 14.23 18.28
N ALA A 231 -6.18 15.05 17.28
CA ALA A 231 -5.40 15.16 16.06
C ALA A 231 -4.23 16.15 16.22
N THR A 232 -3.08 15.88 15.59
CA THR A 232 -2.02 16.88 15.38
C THR A 232 -2.51 17.93 14.39
N THR A 233 -3.22 18.95 14.84
CA THR A 233 -3.73 20.00 13.96
C THR A 233 -2.78 21.20 13.95
N PRO A 234 -2.42 21.72 12.76
CA PRO A 234 -2.83 21.30 11.41
C PRO A 234 -2.06 20.08 10.86
N ARG A 235 -2.56 19.45 9.78
CA ARG A 235 -1.86 18.41 9.01
C ARG A 235 -0.44 18.85 8.65
N GLN A 236 0.54 17.98 8.84
CA GLN A 236 1.96 18.33 8.76
C GLN A 236 2.60 17.83 7.47
N ARG A 237 3.57 18.58 6.93
CA ARG A 237 4.44 18.11 5.85
C ARG A 237 5.54 17.24 6.42
N TRP A 238 5.98 16.26 5.65
CA TRP A 238 7.22 15.54 5.92
C TRP A 238 8.14 15.57 4.71
N TYR A 239 9.44 15.48 4.96
CA TYR A 239 10.48 15.68 3.95
C TYR A 239 11.34 14.44 3.79
N PHE A 240 11.62 14.08 2.54
CA PHE A 240 12.70 13.16 2.20
C PHE A 240 13.82 14.00 1.57
N ARG A 241 15.00 14.00 2.20
CA ARG A 241 16.07 14.96 1.88
C ARG A 241 15.53 16.40 1.98
N SER A 242 15.66 17.19 0.92
CA SER A 242 15.21 18.58 0.84
C SER A 242 13.86 18.76 0.14
N SER A 243 13.13 17.67 -0.13
CA SER A 243 11.87 17.71 -0.88
C SER A 243 10.70 17.24 -0.02
N VAL A 244 9.54 17.87 -0.18
CA VAL A 244 8.30 17.41 0.45
C VAL A 244 8.00 16.01 -0.08
N ALA A 245 8.01 15.03 0.82
CA ALA A 245 7.70 13.65 0.50
C ALA A 245 6.22 13.32 0.67
N GLY A 246 5.47 14.18 1.36
CA GLY A 246 4.02 14.10 1.46
C GLY A 246 3.52 14.79 2.73
N PHE A 247 2.36 14.34 3.21
CA PHE A 247 1.70 14.91 4.38
C PHE A 247 1.29 13.82 5.35
N TYR A 248 1.35 14.11 6.64
CA TYR A 248 0.90 13.20 7.69
C TYR A 248 -0.06 13.88 8.66
N GLN A 249 -0.97 13.08 9.21
CA GLN A 249 -1.88 13.45 10.28
C GLN A 249 -1.81 12.38 11.36
N ARG A 250 -1.46 12.77 12.59
CA ARG A 250 -1.40 11.86 13.73
C ARG A 250 -2.63 12.07 14.61
N TYR A 251 -3.20 10.97 15.09
CA TYR A 251 -4.32 10.93 16.03
C TYR A 251 -3.88 10.18 17.28
N LEU A 252 -4.06 10.81 18.44
CA LEU A 252 -3.72 10.27 19.75
C LEU A 252 -4.99 10.02 20.56
N GLY A 253 -5.18 8.77 20.95
CA GLY A 253 -6.33 8.31 21.73
C GLY A 253 -6.01 8.04 23.19
N GLY A 254 -7.03 7.59 23.92
CA GLY A 254 -6.84 6.95 25.22
C GLY A 254 -5.92 5.72 25.13
N ASN A 255 -5.41 5.25 26.28
CA ASN A 255 -4.52 4.09 26.37
C ASN A 255 -3.23 4.21 25.53
N ASN A 256 -2.75 5.43 25.26
CA ASN A 256 -1.59 5.68 24.40
C ASN A 256 -1.74 5.07 22.99
N PHE A 257 -2.97 4.96 22.49
CA PHE A 257 -3.23 4.49 21.13
C PHE A 257 -2.89 5.59 20.12
N GLN A 258 -2.21 5.23 19.03
CA GLN A 258 -1.81 6.18 17.99
C GLN A 258 -2.23 5.66 16.61
N ILE A 259 -2.80 6.54 15.79
CA ILE A 259 -3.02 6.28 14.36
C ILE A 259 -2.39 7.41 13.57
N ASP A 260 -1.46 7.07 12.69
CA ASP A 260 -0.87 8.00 11.74
C ASP A 260 -1.41 7.71 10.34
N VAL A 261 -1.87 8.75 9.64
CA VAL A 261 -2.32 8.68 8.23
C VAL A 261 -1.39 9.50 7.37
N LEU A 262 -0.80 8.89 6.35
CA LEU A 262 0.24 9.48 5.52
C LEU A 262 -0.09 9.43 4.03
N THR A 263 0.30 10.49 3.33
CA THR A 263 0.48 10.45 1.88
C THR A 263 1.94 10.39 1.52
N VAL A 264 2.25 9.69 0.43
CA VAL A 264 3.53 9.71 -0.26
C VAL A 264 3.34 10.36 -1.62
N LYS A 265 3.94 11.54 -1.79
CA LYS A 265 3.68 12.46 -2.88
C LYS A 265 4.22 11.96 -4.22
N GLY A 266 3.32 11.74 -5.17
CA GLY A 266 3.57 11.22 -6.50
C GLY A 266 3.85 9.72 -6.50
N ALA A 267 3.41 8.99 -5.48
CA ALA A 267 3.33 7.53 -5.51
C ALA A 267 1.90 7.10 -5.86
N GLY A 268 1.79 5.97 -6.55
CA GLY A 268 0.56 5.23 -6.79
C GLY A 268 0.32 4.16 -5.71
N HIS A 269 -0.34 3.07 -6.11
CA HIS A 269 -0.79 1.99 -5.23
C HIS A 269 0.38 1.24 -4.58
N MET A 270 1.43 0.96 -5.36
CA MET A 270 2.65 0.32 -4.90
C MET A 270 3.68 1.35 -4.45
N VAL A 271 3.38 2.04 -3.36
CA VAL A 271 4.20 3.13 -2.81
C VAL A 271 5.71 2.81 -2.72
N PRO A 272 6.15 1.63 -2.24
CA PRO A 272 7.57 1.28 -2.21
C PRO A 272 8.21 1.13 -3.58
N MET A 273 7.43 0.70 -4.58
CA MET A 273 7.88 0.65 -5.97
C MET A 273 8.09 2.09 -6.46
N ASP A 274 7.06 2.94 -6.39
CA ASP A 274 7.06 4.29 -6.97
C ASP A 274 8.05 5.26 -6.30
N ARG A 275 8.15 5.15 -4.98
CA ARG A 275 8.94 6.07 -4.14
C ARG A 275 9.76 5.29 -3.10
N PRO A 276 10.78 4.51 -3.51
CA PRO A 276 11.51 3.62 -2.61
C PRO A 276 12.21 4.37 -1.46
N GLY A 277 12.87 5.50 -1.77
CA GLY A 277 13.54 6.34 -0.77
C GLY A 277 12.59 6.91 0.29
N PRO A 278 11.54 7.67 -0.10
CA PRO A 278 10.51 8.11 0.83
C PRO A 278 9.85 6.96 1.62
N SER A 279 9.61 5.81 0.98
CA SER A 279 8.96 4.65 1.61
C SER A 279 9.80 4.05 2.73
N VAL A 280 11.09 3.79 2.49
CA VAL A 280 11.97 3.28 3.54
C VAL A 280 12.07 4.28 4.70
N GLN A 281 12.03 5.58 4.42
CA GLN A 281 11.99 6.64 5.45
C GLN A 281 10.73 6.63 6.29
N MET A 282 9.58 6.56 5.65
CA MET A 282 8.31 6.46 6.34
C MET A 282 8.26 5.23 7.26
N ILE A 283 8.61 4.04 6.74
CA ILE A 283 8.57 2.78 7.47
C ILE A 283 9.58 2.79 8.63
N THR A 284 10.82 3.23 8.38
CA THR A 284 11.86 3.29 9.41
C THR A 284 11.48 4.24 10.55
N ASN A 285 10.96 5.42 10.22
CA ASN A 285 10.54 6.39 11.22
C ASN A 285 9.34 5.90 12.04
N PHE A 286 8.41 5.15 11.43
CA PHE A 286 7.31 4.52 12.15
C PHE A 286 7.78 3.41 13.10
N ILE A 287 8.68 2.52 12.65
CA ILE A 287 9.15 1.39 13.45
C ILE A 287 10.02 1.88 14.62
N LEU A 288 11.01 2.73 14.34
CA LEU A 288 12.01 3.15 15.32
C LEU A 288 11.52 4.24 16.29
N SER A 289 10.43 4.94 15.94
CA SER A 289 9.47 5.62 16.84
C SER A 289 9.95 6.48 18.02
N GLU A 290 11.19 6.92 18.03
CA GLU A 290 11.66 7.99 18.92
C GLU A 290 11.51 9.38 18.28
N GLN A 291 10.85 9.47 17.13
CA GLN A 291 10.88 10.67 16.31
C GLN A 291 9.54 11.42 16.26
N PRO A 292 9.53 12.75 16.48
CA PRO A 292 8.31 13.57 16.51
C PRO A 292 7.62 13.71 15.14
N ASN A 293 8.30 13.37 14.05
CA ASN A 293 7.77 13.48 12.68
C ASN A 293 8.43 12.46 11.73
N TYR A 294 8.06 12.50 10.45
CA TYR A 294 8.51 11.57 9.41
C TYR A 294 9.71 12.07 8.58
N SER A 295 10.35 13.17 8.96
CA SER A 295 11.45 13.80 8.20
C SER A 295 12.85 13.38 8.65
N TYR A 296 12.97 12.38 9.51
CA TYR A 296 14.25 11.89 10.02
C TYR A 296 14.90 10.93 9.03
N SER A 297 16.16 11.20 8.68
CA SER A 297 16.93 10.45 7.69
C SER A 297 18.15 9.71 8.27
N GLN A 298 18.40 9.84 9.58
CA GLN A 298 19.63 9.35 10.22
C GLN A 298 19.86 7.84 10.13
N PHE A 299 18.79 7.06 9.91
CA PHE A 299 18.83 5.60 9.82
C PHE A 299 18.76 5.08 8.39
N ILE A 300 18.87 5.97 7.40
CA ILE A 300 18.68 5.62 5.99
C ILE A 300 19.86 6.10 5.19
N ASP A 301 20.55 5.13 4.60
CA ASP A 301 21.46 5.40 3.50
C ASP A 301 20.67 5.27 2.18
N PRO A 302 20.29 6.38 1.53
CA PRO A 302 19.61 6.32 0.25
C PRO A 302 20.56 5.93 -0.90
N THR A 303 21.85 5.73 -0.61
CA THR A 303 22.89 5.38 -1.59
C THR A 303 23.22 3.91 -1.45
N ILE A 304 22.33 3.05 -1.97
CA ILE A 304 22.60 1.62 -2.02
C ILE A 304 23.81 1.42 -2.93
N LYS A 305 24.92 0.91 -2.37
CA LYS A 305 26.04 0.40 -3.15
C LYS A 305 25.66 -1.01 -3.60
N PRO A 306 25.40 -1.26 -4.90
CA PRO A 306 25.07 -2.60 -5.37
C PRO A 306 26.20 -3.56 -4.96
N ALA A 307 25.85 -4.74 -4.48
CA ALA A 307 26.83 -5.80 -4.31
C ALA A 307 27.48 -6.10 -5.68
N PRO A 308 28.79 -6.44 -5.71
CA PRO A 308 29.41 -6.88 -6.95
C PRO A 308 28.62 -8.05 -7.54
N LEU A 309 28.45 -8.07 -8.86
CA LEU A 309 27.92 -9.25 -9.54
C LEU A 309 28.79 -10.44 -9.16
N ILE A 310 28.14 -11.56 -8.79
CA ILE A 310 28.85 -12.82 -8.59
C ILE A 310 29.44 -13.19 -9.95
N SER A 311 30.75 -13.00 -10.12
CA SER A 311 31.42 -13.43 -11.34
C SER A 311 31.31 -14.94 -11.40
N ASN A 312 30.62 -15.47 -12.41
CA ASN A 312 30.69 -16.89 -12.75
C ASN A 312 32.14 -17.21 -13.18
N SER A 313 33.01 -17.46 -12.21
CA SER A 313 34.36 -17.98 -12.41
C SER A 313 34.55 -19.33 -11.72
N SER A 314 33.48 -20.11 -11.59
CA SER A 314 33.59 -21.54 -11.32
C SER A 314 32.94 -22.30 -12.45
N ASN A 315 33.78 -22.93 -13.28
CA ASN A 315 33.42 -24.04 -14.14
C ASN A 315 32.41 -24.96 -13.42
N PRO A 316 31.34 -25.45 -14.08
CA PRO A 316 30.38 -26.38 -13.47
C PRO A 316 30.95 -27.76 -13.10
N SER A 317 32.27 -27.93 -13.13
CA SER A 317 32.96 -29.22 -12.98
C SER A 317 33.75 -29.29 -11.67
N SER A 318 33.18 -28.89 -10.55
CA SER A 318 33.62 -29.32 -9.21
C SER A 318 32.67 -28.83 -8.11
N VAL A 319 31.40 -29.21 -8.15
CA VAL A 319 30.60 -29.22 -6.92
C VAL A 319 30.84 -30.59 -6.29
N THR A 320 31.84 -30.66 -5.41
CA THR A 320 32.00 -31.80 -4.52
C THR A 320 30.81 -31.79 -3.57
N THR A 321 29.98 -32.82 -3.64
CA THR A 321 28.92 -33.10 -2.67
C THR A 321 29.52 -33.19 -1.27
N MET A 322 29.37 -32.13 -0.48
CA MET A 322 29.55 -32.25 0.97
C MET A 322 28.30 -32.95 1.50
N GLY A 323 28.49 -34.18 1.98
CA GLY A 323 27.46 -34.98 2.64
C GLY A 323 26.94 -34.29 3.92
N PRO A 324 25.80 -34.77 4.46
CA PRO A 324 25.14 -34.11 5.58
C PRO A 324 26.00 -34.19 6.84
N SER A 325 26.48 -33.03 7.31
CA SER A 325 27.06 -32.89 8.65
C SER A 325 25.94 -33.06 9.68
N SER A 326 26.09 -34.07 10.52
CA SER A 326 25.22 -34.35 11.67
C SER A 326 25.22 -33.18 12.64
N VAL A 327 24.12 -32.42 12.66
CA VAL A 327 23.82 -31.49 13.75
C VAL A 327 22.88 -32.21 14.72
N THR A 328 23.42 -32.57 15.89
CA THR A 328 22.67 -33.06 17.04
C THR A 328 21.73 -31.98 17.58
N SER A 329 20.42 -32.23 17.50
CA SER A 329 19.38 -31.43 18.15
C SER A 329 19.35 -31.67 19.67
N PRO A 330 19.19 -30.64 20.52
CA PRO A 330 18.89 -30.84 21.93
C PRO A 330 17.42 -31.25 22.11
N SER A 331 17.19 -32.26 22.93
CA SER A 331 15.84 -32.69 23.33
C SER A 331 15.15 -31.63 24.20
N MET A 332 13.91 -31.28 23.87
CA MET A 332 12.99 -30.72 24.85
C MET A 332 11.65 -31.48 24.81
N SER A 333 11.22 -31.82 26.01
CA SER A 333 10.20 -32.78 26.40
C SER A 333 8.78 -32.37 26.02
N THR A 334 8.02 -33.33 25.51
CA THR A 334 6.58 -33.35 25.37
C THR A 334 5.89 -33.45 26.74
N SER A 335 4.97 -32.54 27.05
CA SER A 335 3.82 -32.88 27.90
C SER A 335 2.65 -31.93 27.71
N MET A 336 1.48 -32.55 27.60
CA MET A 336 0.10 -32.02 27.68
C MET A 336 -0.44 -31.35 26.41
N SER A 337 -1.69 -31.55 25.97
CA SER A 337 -2.77 -32.52 26.17
C SER A 337 -3.96 -31.86 25.46
N THR A 338 -4.48 -32.49 24.42
CA THR A 338 -5.62 -32.03 23.61
C THR A 338 -6.95 -32.15 24.36
N SER A 339 -7.74 -31.06 24.41
CA SER A 339 -9.20 -31.12 24.33
C SER A 339 -9.78 -29.74 23.98
N MET A 340 -10.30 -29.56 22.76
CA MET A 340 -11.19 -28.47 22.40
C MET A 340 -12.56 -29.08 22.08
N GLU A 341 -13.58 -28.73 22.87
CA GLU A 341 -15.00 -28.94 22.54
C GLU A 341 -15.58 -27.62 21.98
N PRO A 342 -16.57 -27.65 21.07
CA PRO A 342 -17.02 -26.49 20.32
C PRO A 342 -18.08 -25.69 21.08
N MET A 343 -17.91 -24.36 21.18
CA MET A 343 -18.86 -23.49 21.86
C MET A 343 -19.93 -22.96 20.90
N LYS A 344 -21.19 -23.28 21.20
CA LYS A 344 -22.43 -22.83 20.54
C LYS A 344 -22.58 -21.31 20.58
N THR A 345 -23.08 -20.77 19.47
CA THR A 345 -23.51 -19.38 19.27
C THR A 345 -24.88 -19.11 19.87
N THR A 346 -25.00 -18.06 20.70
CA THR A 346 -26.28 -17.47 21.11
C THR A 346 -26.17 -15.94 20.99
N PRO A 347 -27.14 -15.24 20.37
CA PRO A 347 -27.03 -13.80 20.10
C PRO A 347 -27.36 -12.94 21.34
N PRO A 348 -26.71 -11.78 21.56
CA PRO A 348 -27.10 -10.88 22.64
C PRO A 348 -28.25 -9.94 22.23
N ALA A 349 -29.12 -9.71 23.20
CA ALA A 349 -30.31 -8.85 23.13
C ALA A 349 -29.97 -7.35 23.11
N SER A 350 -30.88 -6.56 22.52
CA SER A 350 -30.84 -5.09 22.41
C SER A 350 -30.82 -4.36 23.77
N PRO A 351 -30.13 -3.22 23.92
CA PRO A 351 -30.19 -2.42 25.14
C PRO A 351 -31.31 -1.36 25.10
N VAL A 352 -32.05 -1.31 26.21
CA VAL A 352 -33.04 -0.31 26.59
C VAL A 352 -32.35 0.99 27.03
N THR A 353 -32.97 2.12 26.66
CA THR A 353 -32.60 3.50 26.98
C THR A 353 -33.03 3.92 28.39
N THR A 354 -32.16 4.61 29.14
CA THR A 354 -32.46 5.86 29.91
C THR A 354 -31.22 6.38 30.68
N PRO A 355 -31.06 7.73 30.84
CA PRO A 355 -29.84 8.38 31.35
C PRO A 355 -29.94 8.85 32.82
N PRO A 356 -28.84 9.19 33.50
CA PRO A 356 -28.77 10.53 34.13
C PRO A 356 -27.34 11.14 34.28
N THR A 357 -27.16 12.41 33.90
CA THR A 357 -26.91 13.64 34.72
C THR A 357 -25.46 14.05 35.01
N ILE A 358 -25.22 15.34 34.71
CA ILE A 358 -24.01 16.18 34.85
C ILE A 358 -23.85 16.68 36.30
N PRO A 359 -22.61 16.99 36.73
CA PRO A 359 -22.40 18.24 37.47
C PRO A 359 -21.29 19.14 36.88
N THR A 360 -21.59 20.44 36.92
CA THR A 360 -20.82 21.63 36.54
C THR A 360 -19.85 22.10 37.64
N ASN A 361 -18.67 22.63 37.26
CA ASN A 361 -18.16 23.99 37.61
C ASN A 361 -16.62 24.14 37.42
N SER A 362 -16.23 24.92 36.40
CA SER A 362 -15.42 26.17 36.38
C SER A 362 -14.09 26.32 37.20
N PRO A 363 -13.30 27.40 37.00
CA PRO A 363 -12.18 27.46 36.03
C PRO A 363 -10.84 27.89 36.68
N ILE A 364 -9.69 27.59 36.06
CA ILE A 364 -8.40 28.20 36.47
C ILE A 364 -7.64 28.75 35.26
N THR A 365 -7.11 29.94 35.51
CA THR A 365 -6.54 30.99 34.68
C THR A 365 -5.20 30.70 34.02
N SER A 366 -4.96 31.45 32.95
CA SER A 366 -3.73 31.62 32.20
C SER A 366 -2.58 32.24 33.01
N SER A 367 -1.35 31.86 32.65
CA SER A 367 -0.21 32.78 32.70
C SER A 367 0.83 32.43 31.64
N ASN A 368 1.05 33.40 30.75
CA ASN A 368 2.18 33.46 29.82
C ASN A 368 3.42 33.88 30.60
N THR A 369 4.54 33.19 30.43
CA THR A 369 5.88 33.80 30.53
C THR A 369 6.76 33.23 29.44
N GLY A 370 7.21 34.12 28.56
CA GLY A 370 8.21 33.81 27.54
C GLY A 370 9.60 33.74 28.17
N THR A 371 10.41 32.80 27.73
CA THR A 371 11.86 32.83 27.95
C THR A 371 12.54 32.26 26.72
N THR A 372 13.29 33.11 26.04
CA THR A 372 14.21 32.79 24.95
C THR A 372 15.38 31.97 25.50
N ILE A 373 15.58 30.76 24.99
CA ILE A 373 16.80 29.98 25.24
C ILE A 373 17.36 29.51 23.89
N SER A 374 18.47 30.15 23.51
CA SER A 374 19.44 29.62 22.56
C SER A 374 20.18 28.45 23.20
N SER A 375 20.17 27.28 22.56
CA SER A 375 21.18 26.25 22.85
C SER A 375 21.34 25.30 21.66
N THR A 376 22.56 25.25 21.14
CA THR A 376 23.11 24.19 20.30
C THR A 376 22.97 22.82 20.98
N PRO A 377 22.62 21.73 20.27
CA PRO A 377 22.56 20.41 20.88
C PRO A 377 23.98 19.82 21.06
N PRO A 378 24.25 19.12 22.16
CA PRO A 378 25.50 18.42 22.38
C PRO A 378 25.56 17.13 21.53
N THR A 379 26.76 16.83 21.05
CA THR A 379 27.10 15.60 20.35
C THR A 379 27.07 14.44 21.35
N SER A 380 26.08 13.55 21.22
CA SER A 380 25.99 12.30 21.98
C SER A 380 26.15 11.13 21.02
N THR A 381 27.32 10.50 21.02
CA THR A 381 27.60 9.23 20.36
C THR A 381 27.06 8.09 21.24
N ILE A 382 25.96 7.47 20.83
CA ILE A 382 25.45 6.24 21.47
C ILE A 382 26.16 5.03 20.82
N PRO A 383 26.68 4.06 21.59
CA PRO A 383 27.36 2.89 21.05
C PRO A 383 26.41 2.02 20.21
N THR A 384 26.91 1.51 19.09
CA THR A 384 26.22 0.69 18.08
C THR A 384 25.70 -0.69 18.55
N SER A 385 25.78 -1.02 19.84
CA SER A 385 25.40 -2.36 20.34
C SER A 385 23.97 -2.47 20.91
N THR A 386 23.20 -1.37 21.02
CA THR A 386 21.82 -1.40 21.55
C THR A 386 20.73 -1.51 20.49
N ALA A 387 21.04 -1.28 19.20
CA ALA A 387 20.05 -1.29 18.13
C ALA A 387 19.46 -2.69 17.81
N HIS A 388 20.17 -3.78 18.14
CA HIS A 388 19.74 -5.14 17.81
C HIS A 388 18.69 -5.73 18.78
N SER A 389 18.44 -5.09 19.92
CA SER A 389 17.57 -5.66 20.98
C SER A 389 16.19 -5.00 21.11
N ILE A 390 15.90 -3.96 20.32
CA ILE A 390 14.67 -3.15 20.48
C ILE A 390 13.55 -3.56 19.49
N LEU A 391 13.83 -4.39 18.48
CA LEU A 391 12.85 -4.72 17.44
C LEU A 391 11.75 -5.73 17.85
N PHE A 392 11.85 -6.40 19.00
CA PHE A 392 11.00 -7.57 19.30
C PHE A 392 9.84 -7.34 20.28
N SER A 393 9.55 -6.10 20.70
CA SER A 393 8.55 -5.85 21.77
C SER A 393 7.56 -4.71 21.55
N LEU A 394 7.52 -4.07 20.37
CA LEU A 394 6.55 -3.01 20.10
C LEU A 394 5.34 -3.59 19.33
N PRO A 395 4.13 -3.56 19.91
CA PRO A 395 2.93 -4.03 19.22
C PRO A 395 2.54 -2.96 18.19
N LEU A 396 2.76 -3.27 16.91
CA LEU A 396 2.66 -2.35 15.79
C LEU A 396 1.91 -3.00 14.64
N LEU A 397 1.16 -2.19 13.90
CA LEU A 397 0.56 -2.61 12.64
C LEU A 397 0.81 -1.55 11.55
N ILE A 398 1.20 -2.02 10.37
CA ILE A 398 1.40 -1.19 9.18
C ILE A 398 0.37 -1.64 8.15
N PHE A 399 -0.52 -0.73 7.75
CA PHE A 399 -1.43 -0.91 6.62
C PHE A 399 -0.90 -0.13 5.40
N SER A 400 -0.65 -0.88 4.33
CA SER A 400 -0.85 -0.41 2.96
C SER A 400 -2.15 -1.08 2.53
N PHE A 401 -3.16 -0.33 2.09
CA PHE A 401 -4.34 -0.94 1.49
C PHE A 401 -3.95 -1.52 0.12
N LEU A 402 -3.33 -2.70 0.10
CA LEU A 402 -3.40 -3.61 -1.05
C LEU A 402 -4.71 -4.38 -0.91
N LEU A 403 -5.81 -3.77 -1.32
CA LEU A 403 -6.98 -4.54 -1.70
C LEU A 403 -6.72 -5.00 -3.14
N LEU A 404 -6.40 -6.29 -3.28
CA LEU A 404 -6.36 -6.99 -4.56
C LEU A 404 -7.76 -7.02 -5.20
#